data_AF-A0A080ZTS8-F1
#
_entry.id   AF-A0A080ZTS8-F1
#
_cell.length_a   1.000
_cell.length_b   1.000
_cell.length_c   1.000
_cell.angle_alpha   90.00
_cell.angle_beta   90.00
_cell.angle_gamma   90.00
#
_symmetry.space_group_name_H-M   'P 1'
#
loop_
_entity.id
_entity.type
_entity.pdbx_description
1 polymer ?
#
loop_
_entity_poly.entity_id
_entity_poly.type
_entity_poly.pdbx_seq_one_letter_code
_entity_poly.pdbx_strand_id
1 'polypeptide(L)'
;MTPGEVYKQLQLDRFNEPHFDKIENTVFGYLGFNTWVKYVDDFNEKNPTKKESMIPSLLTLYSDEGLSRVLEMAKKASTTEALARKLRMEQIQRWINDGKTPGYVFKMFMVDSKVDELLTNPQFIAWTKYVDEFNAKNPANKASMIPPIVTHYGDDAVFGMLEAAKKVQSTEKLASKLQAEQIQKLLSSNHSPTR
;
A
#
# COMPACT_ATOMS: atom_id res chain seq x y z
N MET A 1 5.64 0.29 30.92
CA MET A 1 6.32 -0.31 29.76
C MET A 1 5.75 0.32 28.51
N THR A 2 6.56 0.51 27.48
CA THR A 2 6.04 0.91 26.17
C THR A 2 5.38 -0.29 25.48
N PRO A 3 4.44 -0.07 24.55
CA PRO A 3 3.95 -1.09 23.65
C PRO A 3 5.07 -1.95 23.02
N GLY A 4 6.17 -1.33 22.58
CA GLY A 4 7.33 -2.05 22.03
C GLY A 4 8.03 -2.98 23.04
N GLU A 5 8.12 -2.61 24.33
CA GLU A 5 8.67 -3.47 25.37
C GLU A 5 7.75 -4.66 25.68
N VAL A 6 6.43 -4.42 25.76
CA VAL A 6 5.45 -5.49 25.98
C VAL A 6 5.42 -6.47 24.81
N TYR A 7 5.60 -5.98 23.58
CA TYR A 7 5.70 -6.81 22.38
C TYR A 7 6.80 -7.88 22.50
N LYS A 8 8.00 -7.46 22.95
CA LYS A 8 9.15 -8.35 23.20
C LYS A 8 8.91 -9.28 24.40
N GLN A 9 8.29 -8.79 25.47
CA GLN A 9 7.97 -9.61 26.64
C GLN A 9 7.01 -10.75 26.29
N LEU A 10 6.06 -10.51 25.38
CA LEU A 10 5.13 -11.50 24.85
C LEU A 10 5.77 -12.41 23.78
N GLN A 11 7.07 -12.24 23.51
CA GLN A 11 7.85 -12.99 22.52
C GLN A 11 7.23 -12.94 21.12
N LEU A 12 6.61 -11.81 20.76
CA LEU A 12 5.95 -11.63 19.46
C LEU A 12 6.95 -11.34 18.33
N ASP A 13 8.20 -11.04 18.68
CA ASP A 13 9.34 -10.88 17.76
C ASP A 13 9.93 -12.22 17.29
N ARG A 14 9.52 -13.35 17.86
CA ARG A 14 9.99 -14.69 17.47
C ARG A 14 9.47 -15.17 16.12
N PHE A 15 8.44 -14.52 15.58
CA PHE A 15 7.89 -14.84 14.28
C PHE A 15 8.91 -14.42 13.20
N ASN A 16 9.02 -15.18 12.12
CA ASN A 16 9.87 -14.83 10.99
C ASN A 16 9.10 -15.01 9.68
N GLU A 17 9.64 -14.45 8.60
CA GLU A 17 8.92 -14.26 7.35
C GLU A 17 8.97 -15.44 6.34
N PRO A 18 8.61 -16.70 6.70
CA PRO A 18 8.20 -17.64 5.66
C PRO A 18 6.96 -18.48 6.00
N HIS A 19 5.86 -17.89 6.47
CA HIS A 19 4.57 -18.61 6.58
C HIS A 19 3.35 -17.72 6.25
N PHE A 20 3.20 -17.35 4.98
CA PHE A 20 2.02 -16.60 4.46
C PHE A 20 1.03 -17.50 3.72
N ASP A 21 0.96 -18.79 4.04
CA ASP A 21 -0.06 -19.67 3.48
C ASP A 21 -1.41 -19.51 4.21
N LYS A 22 -1.39 -19.19 5.51
CA LYS A 22 -2.58 -19.00 6.35
C LYS A 22 -2.36 -17.97 7.45
N ILE A 23 -3.41 -17.25 7.84
CA ILE A 23 -3.36 -16.24 8.90
C ILE A 23 -2.94 -16.82 10.26
N GLU A 24 -3.30 -18.08 10.53
CA GLU A 24 -2.95 -18.83 11.74
C GLU A 24 -1.44 -19.01 11.91
N ASN A 25 -0.69 -19.01 10.81
CA ASN A 25 0.77 -19.14 10.82
C ASN A 25 1.49 -17.80 10.99
N THR A 26 0.74 -16.70 11.08
CA THR A 26 1.26 -15.34 11.25
C THR A 26 1.05 -14.86 12.68
N VAL A 27 1.69 -13.75 13.03
CA VAL A 27 1.48 -13.10 14.35
C VAL A 27 -0.01 -12.78 14.62
N PHE A 28 -0.81 -12.55 13.58
CA PHE A 28 -2.25 -12.23 13.69
C PHE A 28 -3.10 -13.41 14.17
N GLY A 29 -2.62 -14.65 14.01
CA GLY A 29 -3.29 -15.84 14.52
C GLY A 29 -3.04 -16.11 16.00
N TYR A 30 -2.11 -15.38 16.63
CA TYR A 30 -1.62 -15.71 17.97
C TYR A 30 -2.33 -14.93 19.07
N LEU A 31 -2.75 -15.61 20.15
CA LEU A 31 -3.45 -14.98 21.28
C LEU A 31 -2.64 -13.85 21.93
N GLY A 32 -1.32 -14.03 22.04
CA GLY A 32 -0.43 -13.00 22.58
C GLY A 32 -0.47 -11.69 21.79
N PHE A 33 -0.72 -11.76 20.48
CA PHE A 33 -0.86 -10.57 19.64
C PHE A 33 -2.14 -9.80 19.97
N ASN A 34 -3.26 -10.49 20.17
CA ASN A 34 -4.52 -9.83 20.58
C ASN A 34 -4.38 -9.14 21.95
N THR A 35 -3.68 -9.78 22.89
CA THR A 35 -3.36 -9.18 24.20
C THR A 35 -2.51 -7.91 24.02
N TRP A 36 -1.51 -7.96 23.15
CA TRP A 36 -0.68 -6.79 22.85
C TRP A 36 -1.45 -5.66 22.16
N VAL A 37 -2.31 -5.98 21.19
CA VAL A 37 -3.16 -5.01 20.50
C VAL A 37 -4.01 -4.23 21.50
N LYS A 38 -4.69 -4.95 22.41
CA LYS A 38 -5.46 -4.33 23.49
C LYS A 38 -4.59 -3.44 24.37
N TYR A 39 -3.38 -3.91 24.72
CA TYR A 39 -2.44 -3.12 25.51
C TYR A 39 -2.06 -1.81 24.82
N VAL A 40 -1.80 -1.82 23.51
CA VAL A 40 -1.46 -0.61 22.75
C VAL A 40 -2.64 0.37 22.75
N ASP A 41 -3.87 -0.11 22.57
CA ASP A 41 -5.07 0.73 22.60
C ASP A 41 -5.26 1.37 24.00
N ASP A 42 -5.18 0.58 25.07
CA ASP A 42 -5.26 1.06 26.46
C ASP A 42 -4.13 2.05 26.78
N PHE A 43 -2.92 1.81 26.26
CA PHE A 43 -1.78 2.71 26.43
C PHE A 43 -2.03 4.04 25.72
N ASN A 44 -2.52 4.01 24.49
CA ASN A 44 -2.76 5.21 23.66
C ASN A 44 -3.93 6.06 24.19
N GLU A 45 -4.93 5.44 24.80
CA GLU A 45 -6.02 6.13 25.48
C GLU A 45 -5.51 6.88 26.72
N LYS A 46 -4.66 6.23 27.53
CA LYS A 46 -4.06 6.82 28.75
C LYS A 46 -2.98 7.86 28.45
N ASN A 47 -2.37 7.81 27.26
CA ASN A 47 -1.24 8.66 26.87
C ASN A 47 -1.53 9.41 25.55
N PRO A 48 -2.52 10.32 25.50
CA PRO A 48 -3.01 10.91 24.25
C PRO A 48 -1.96 11.73 23.49
N THR A 49 -0.93 12.25 24.17
CA THR A 49 0.17 13.03 23.57
C THR A 49 1.38 12.18 23.19
N LYS A 50 1.40 10.89 23.56
CA LYS A 50 2.51 9.95 23.32
C LYS A 50 2.00 8.64 22.72
N LYS A 51 1.02 8.73 21.82
CA LYS A 51 0.46 7.55 21.16
C LYS A 51 1.55 6.82 20.37
N GLU A 52 1.58 5.51 20.49
CA GLU A 52 2.46 4.64 19.72
C GLU A 52 1.66 3.88 18.66
N SER A 53 2.26 3.71 17.48
CA SER A 53 1.72 2.86 16.41
C SER A 53 2.21 1.43 16.59
N MET A 54 1.40 0.47 16.14
CA MET A 54 1.77 -0.94 16.09
C MET A 54 2.72 -1.26 14.91
N ILE A 55 2.78 -0.38 13.89
CA ILE A 55 3.50 -0.62 12.64
C ILE A 55 5.01 -0.84 12.84
N PRO A 56 5.75 -0.04 13.65
CA PRO A 56 7.17 -0.27 13.85
C PRO A 56 7.51 -1.65 14.42
N SER A 57 6.69 -2.18 15.34
CA SER A 57 6.86 -3.54 15.89
C SER A 57 6.56 -4.60 14.82
N LEU A 58 5.52 -4.43 14.02
CA LEU A 58 5.22 -5.37 12.93
C LEU A 58 6.31 -5.38 11.85
N LEU A 59 6.96 -4.24 11.59
CA LEU A 59 8.07 -4.14 10.64
C LEU A 59 9.38 -4.77 11.14
N THR A 60 9.46 -5.23 12.40
CA THR A 60 10.56 -6.09 12.84
C THR A 60 10.39 -7.52 12.36
N LEU A 61 9.15 -7.92 12.00
CA LEU A 61 8.82 -9.25 11.49
C LEU A 61 8.73 -9.29 9.97
N TYR A 62 8.21 -8.20 9.40
CA TYR A 62 7.83 -8.14 8.00
C TYR A 62 8.55 -7.01 7.28
N SER A 63 8.90 -7.24 6.02
CA SER A 63 9.19 -6.13 5.12
C SER A 63 7.95 -5.24 4.95
N ASP A 64 8.07 -3.98 4.49
CA ASP A 64 6.89 -3.14 4.20
C ASP A 64 5.92 -3.83 3.20
N GLU A 65 6.48 -4.58 2.24
CA GLU A 65 5.70 -5.36 1.29
C GLU A 65 5.05 -6.58 1.94
N GLY A 66 5.80 -7.33 2.74
CA GLY A 66 5.27 -8.48 3.49
C GLY A 66 4.18 -8.09 4.48
N LEU A 67 4.33 -6.94 5.15
CA LEU A 67 3.30 -6.38 6.02
C LEU A 67 2.03 -6.03 5.21
N SER A 68 2.19 -5.47 4.02
CA SER A 68 1.04 -5.20 3.13
C SER A 68 0.31 -6.49 2.77
N ARG A 69 1.04 -7.55 2.38
CA ARG A 69 0.49 -8.86 2.03
C ARG A 69 -0.28 -9.51 3.19
N VAL A 70 0.31 -9.53 4.38
CA VAL A 70 -0.35 -10.15 5.55
C VAL A 70 -1.58 -9.38 5.99
N LEU A 71 -1.58 -8.04 5.86
CA LEU A 71 -2.76 -7.25 6.17
C LEU A 71 -3.89 -7.49 5.16
N GLU A 72 -3.59 -7.67 3.87
CA GLU A 72 -4.59 -8.04 2.87
C GLU A 72 -5.15 -9.46 3.10
N MET A 73 -4.33 -10.39 3.59
CA MET A 73 -4.80 -11.70 4.06
C MET A 73 -5.69 -11.57 5.31
N ALA A 74 -5.25 -10.81 6.31
CA ALA A 74 -5.97 -10.59 7.57
C ALA A 74 -7.33 -9.90 7.35
N LYS A 75 -7.47 -9.08 6.31
CA LYS A 75 -8.75 -8.48 5.92
C LYS A 75 -9.80 -9.50 5.47
N LYS A 76 -9.38 -10.68 4.99
CA LYS A 76 -10.30 -11.74 4.50
C LYS A 76 -10.92 -12.54 5.65
N ALA A 77 -10.34 -12.51 6.83
CA ALA A 77 -10.87 -13.18 8.02
C ALA A 77 -11.66 -12.20 8.89
N SER A 78 -12.91 -12.54 9.22
CA SER A 78 -13.83 -11.66 9.95
C SER A 78 -13.32 -11.21 11.31
N THR A 79 -12.54 -12.06 12.00
CA THR A 79 -11.97 -11.80 13.32
C THR A 79 -10.84 -10.77 13.30
N THR A 80 -10.13 -10.64 12.17
CA THR A 80 -8.96 -9.74 12.02
C THR A 80 -9.22 -8.55 11.11
N GLU A 81 -10.37 -8.49 10.42
CA GLU A 81 -10.67 -7.49 9.41
C GLU A 81 -10.53 -6.05 9.91
N ALA A 82 -11.16 -5.73 11.04
CA ALA A 82 -11.18 -4.37 11.58
C ALA A 82 -9.77 -3.87 11.94
N LEU A 83 -8.99 -4.72 12.61
CA LEU A 83 -7.60 -4.42 12.95
C LEU A 83 -6.75 -4.28 11.70
N ALA A 84 -6.90 -5.19 10.73
CA ALA A 84 -6.14 -5.16 9.50
C ALA A 84 -6.43 -3.88 8.68
N ARG A 85 -7.68 -3.42 8.63
CA ARG A 85 -8.05 -2.13 8.02
C ARG A 85 -7.39 -0.94 8.74
N LYS A 86 -7.42 -0.92 10.09
CA LYS A 86 -6.76 0.12 10.90
C LYS A 86 -5.25 0.17 10.61
N LEU A 87 -4.57 -0.97 10.71
CA LEU A 87 -3.13 -1.06 10.46
C LEU A 87 -2.77 -0.70 9.02
N ARG A 88 -3.60 -1.08 8.04
CA ARG A 88 -3.41 -0.68 6.65
C ARG A 88 -3.45 0.85 6.50
N MET A 89 -4.40 1.52 7.15
CA MET A 89 -4.45 3.00 7.15
C MET A 89 -3.22 3.63 7.81
N GLU A 90 -2.78 3.10 8.96
CA GLU A 90 -1.56 3.58 9.64
C GLU A 90 -0.31 3.42 8.76
N GLN A 91 -0.17 2.27 8.10
CA GLN A 91 0.95 1.98 7.19
C GLN A 91 0.98 2.97 6.02
N ILE A 92 -0.18 3.26 5.42
CA ILE A 92 -0.32 4.26 4.36
C ILE A 92 0.08 5.64 4.86
N GLN A 93 -0.47 6.07 6.00
CA GLN A 93 -0.19 7.38 6.56
C GLN A 93 1.30 7.55 6.88
N ARG A 94 1.95 6.49 7.37
CA ARG A 94 3.40 6.48 7.58
C ARG A 94 4.16 6.74 6.28
N TRP A 95 3.86 6.04 5.19
CA TRP A 95 4.56 6.29 3.92
C TRP A 95 4.32 7.69 3.35
N ILE A 96 3.13 8.24 3.54
CA ILE A 96 2.80 9.62 3.17
C ILE A 96 3.66 10.60 3.99
N ASN A 97 3.74 10.41 5.30
CA ASN A 97 4.50 11.26 6.21
C ASN A 97 6.02 11.16 6.00
N ASP A 98 6.51 9.95 5.69
CA ASP A 98 7.90 9.67 5.36
C ASP A 98 8.31 10.22 3.98
N GLY A 99 7.37 10.80 3.23
CA GLY A 99 7.63 11.36 1.89
C GLY A 99 8.09 10.30 0.90
N LYS A 100 7.60 9.05 1.01
CA LYS A 100 7.95 7.98 0.07
C LYS A 100 7.62 8.39 -1.37
N THR A 101 8.27 7.78 -2.36
CA THR A 101 7.99 8.14 -3.76
C THR A 101 6.63 7.56 -4.17
N PRO A 102 5.90 8.20 -5.10
CA PRO A 102 4.68 7.64 -5.68
C PRO A 102 4.86 6.21 -6.21
N GLY A 103 6.01 5.90 -6.81
CA GLY A 103 6.30 4.53 -7.26
C GLY A 103 6.41 3.50 -6.14
N TYR A 104 7.03 3.87 -5.02
CA TYR A 104 7.09 3.01 -3.84
C TYR A 104 5.69 2.75 -3.28
N VAL A 105 4.89 3.80 -3.10
CA VAL A 105 3.52 3.68 -2.56
C VAL A 105 2.64 2.88 -3.51
N PHE A 106 2.79 3.05 -4.83
CA PHE A 106 2.06 2.28 -5.83
C PHE A 106 2.28 0.78 -5.66
N LYS A 107 3.53 0.35 -5.56
CA LYS A 107 3.90 -1.06 -5.38
C LYS A 107 3.19 -1.66 -4.16
N MET A 108 3.13 -0.91 -3.07
CA MET A 108 2.51 -1.39 -1.82
C MET A 108 0.98 -1.37 -1.86
N PHE A 109 0.38 -0.53 -2.70
CA PHE A 109 -1.07 -0.49 -2.87
C PHE A 109 -1.55 -1.59 -3.81
N MET A 110 -0.76 -1.93 -4.83
CA MET A 110 -1.18 -2.80 -5.91
C MET A 110 -0.76 -4.27 -5.75
N VAL A 111 -0.35 -4.69 -4.55
CA VAL A 111 0.26 -6.01 -4.27
C VAL A 111 -0.54 -7.20 -4.84
N ASP A 112 -1.87 -7.15 -4.76
CA ASP A 112 -2.77 -8.21 -5.26
C ASP A 112 -3.74 -7.70 -6.34
N SER A 113 -3.47 -6.51 -6.90
CA SER A 113 -4.37 -5.90 -7.89
C SER A 113 -4.12 -6.46 -9.28
N LYS A 114 -5.18 -6.62 -10.07
CA LYS A 114 -5.09 -6.97 -11.50
C LYS A 114 -5.12 -5.69 -12.34
N VAL A 115 -4.47 -5.73 -13.50
CA VAL A 115 -4.44 -4.58 -14.42
C VAL A 115 -5.83 -4.16 -14.87
N ASP A 116 -6.72 -5.11 -15.18
CA ASP A 116 -8.06 -4.86 -15.71
C ASP A 116 -8.98 -4.12 -14.72
N GLU A 117 -8.73 -4.28 -13.43
CA GLU A 117 -9.52 -3.68 -12.35
C GLU A 117 -8.91 -2.37 -11.83
N LEU A 118 -7.73 -1.98 -12.34
CA LEU A 118 -6.89 -0.92 -11.78
C LEU A 118 -7.64 0.41 -11.64
N LEU A 119 -8.30 0.88 -12.70
CA LEU A 119 -8.94 2.20 -12.73
C LEU A 119 -10.21 2.27 -11.86
N THR A 120 -10.75 1.11 -11.50
CA THR A 120 -11.88 0.98 -10.58
C THR A 120 -11.44 0.62 -9.16
N ASN A 121 -10.17 0.27 -8.95
CA ASN A 121 -9.65 -0.11 -7.64
C ASN A 121 -9.61 1.13 -6.71
N PRO A 122 -10.33 1.11 -5.56
CA PRO A 122 -10.32 2.23 -4.63
C PRO A 122 -8.94 2.60 -4.10
N GLN A 123 -8.02 1.63 -3.97
CA GLN A 123 -6.64 1.88 -3.57
C GLN A 123 -5.90 2.67 -4.67
N PHE A 124 -6.13 2.35 -5.95
CA PHE A 124 -5.54 3.12 -7.05
C PHE A 124 -6.03 4.56 -7.05
N ILE A 125 -7.33 4.78 -6.83
CA ILE A 125 -7.92 6.13 -6.73
C ILE A 125 -7.32 6.93 -5.56
N ALA A 126 -7.09 6.27 -4.41
CA ALA A 126 -6.41 6.90 -3.28
C ALA A 126 -4.94 7.24 -3.64
N TRP A 127 -4.25 6.34 -4.34
CA TRP A 127 -2.89 6.56 -4.81
C TRP A 127 -2.79 7.71 -5.82
N THR A 128 -3.74 7.89 -6.74
CA THR A 128 -3.69 9.02 -7.69
C THR A 128 -3.76 10.36 -6.97
N LYS A 129 -4.58 10.47 -5.93
CA LYS A 129 -4.64 11.68 -5.08
C LYS A 129 -3.32 11.92 -4.36
N TYR A 130 -2.69 10.86 -3.85
CA TYR A 130 -1.39 10.96 -3.23
C TYR A 130 -0.31 11.47 -4.20
N VAL A 131 -0.31 11.01 -5.46
CA VAL A 131 0.63 11.53 -6.48
C VAL A 131 0.40 13.02 -6.73
N ASP A 132 -0.85 13.46 -6.81
CA ASP A 132 -1.18 14.88 -6.99
C ASP A 132 -0.68 15.73 -5.80
N GLU A 133 -0.88 15.27 -4.56
CA GLU A 133 -0.36 15.92 -3.35
C GLU A 133 1.17 15.92 -3.29
N PHE A 134 1.81 14.81 -3.65
CA PHE A 134 3.26 14.69 -3.73
C PHE A 134 3.82 15.69 -4.75
N ASN A 135 3.22 15.79 -5.94
CA ASN A 135 3.65 16.70 -7.00
C ASN A 135 3.42 18.17 -6.66
N ALA A 136 2.35 18.49 -5.92
CA ALA A 136 2.11 19.84 -5.42
C ALA A 136 3.20 20.29 -4.44
N LYS A 137 3.70 19.36 -3.60
CA LYS A 137 4.82 19.60 -2.67
C LYS A 137 6.19 19.59 -3.35
N ASN A 138 6.31 18.97 -4.53
CA ASN A 138 7.57 18.80 -5.26
C ASN A 138 7.48 19.36 -6.70
N PRO A 139 7.23 20.68 -6.88
CA PRO A 139 6.93 21.25 -8.19
C PRO A 139 8.09 21.16 -9.20
N ALA A 140 9.34 21.14 -8.72
CA ALA A 140 10.54 21.01 -9.55
C ALA A 140 10.81 19.57 -10.03
N ASN A 141 10.24 18.56 -9.36
CA ASN A 141 10.47 17.15 -9.65
C ASN A 141 9.17 16.35 -9.51
N LYS A 142 8.21 16.64 -10.39
CA LYS A 142 6.91 15.95 -10.41
C LYS A 142 7.11 14.50 -10.84
N ALA A 143 6.53 13.58 -10.08
CA ALA A 143 6.41 12.18 -10.43
C ALA A 143 5.31 11.97 -11.48
N SER A 144 5.56 11.11 -12.46
CA SER A 144 4.54 10.60 -13.39
C SER A 144 3.86 9.36 -12.80
N MET A 145 2.58 9.16 -13.12
CA MET A 145 1.83 7.96 -12.71
C MET A 145 2.18 6.73 -13.56
N ILE A 146 2.62 6.91 -14.81
CA ILE A 146 2.81 5.82 -15.77
C ILE A 146 3.96 4.86 -15.43
N PRO A 147 5.18 5.32 -15.09
CA PRO A 147 6.29 4.39 -14.85
C PRO A 147 5.99 3.34 -13.77
N PRO A 148 5.43 3.68 -12.59
CA PRO A 148 5.05 2.67 -11.61
C PRO A 148 4.03 1.64 -12.13
N ILE A 149 3.03 2.09 -12.89
CA ILE A 149 1.98 1.24 -13.45
C ILE A 149 2.59 0.24 -14.45
N VAL A 150 3.39 0.74 -15.39
CA VAL A 150 4.07 -0.08 -16.42
C VAL A 150 5.08 -1.04 -15.80
N THR A 151 5.89 -0.59 -14.84
CA THR A 151 6.85 -1.47 -14.15
C THR A 151 6.16 -2.65 -13.45
N HIS A 152 4.93 -2.47 -12.99
CA HIS A 152 4.19 -3.49 -12.26
C HIS A 152 3.42 -4.44 -13.19
N TYR A 153 2.79 -3.93 -14.25
CA TYR A 153 1.87 -4.70 -15.10
C TYR A 153 2.39 -5.00 -16.52
N GLY A 154 3.43 -4.29 -16.98
CA GLY A 154 3.96 -4.36 -18.35
C GLY A 154 3.29 -3.37 -19.31
N ASP A 155 4.05 -2.87 -20.30
CA ASP A 155 3.60 -1.84 -21.25
C ASP A 155 2.35 -2.25 -22.04
N ASP A 156 2.35 -3.44 -22.66
CA ASP A 156 1.25 -3.91 -23.52
C ASP A 156 -0.05 -4.08 -22.74
N ALA A 157 0.02 -4.65 -21.53
CA ALA A 157 -1.13 -4.84 -20.67
C ALA A 157 -1.73 -3.50 -20.24
N VAL A 158 -0.88 -2.53 -19.89
CA VAL A 158 -1.31 -1.17 -19.52
C VAL A 158 -1.95 -0.46 -20.70
N PHE A 159 -1.34 -0.53 -21.89
CA PHE A 159 -1.89 0.08 -23.09
C PHE A 159 -3.27 -0.49 -23.45
N GLY A 160 -3.39 -1.81 -23.49
CA GLY A 160 -4.66 -2.50 -23.78
C GLY A 160 -5.75 -2.15 -22.77
N MET A 161 -5.42 -2.14 -21.48
CA MET A 161 -6.35 -1.74 -20.42
C MET A 161 -6.80 -0.28 -20.56
N LEU A 162 -5.90 0.66 -20.85
CA LEU A 162 -6.27 2.07 -21.02
C LEU A 162 -7.18 2.29 -22.23
N GLU A 163 -6.93 1.61 -23.35
CA GLU A 163 -7.79 1.65 -24.54
C GLU A 163 -9.19 1.08 -24.27
N ALA A 164 -9.29 0.01 -23.48
CA ALA A 164 -10.58 -0.51 -23.05
C ALA A 164 -11.30 0.45 -22.10
N ALA A 165 -10.60 0.99 -21.10
CA ALA A 165 -11.16 1.87 -20.09
C ALA A 165 -11.62 3.24 -20.64
N LYS A 166 -11.07 3.69 -21.78
CA LYS A 166 -11.56 4.88 -22.50
C LYS A 166 -12.97 4.71 -23.07
N LYS A 167 -13.42 3.47 -23.30
CA LYS A 167 -14.76 3.18 -23.84
C LYS A 167 -15.84 3.15 -22.76
N VAL A 168 -15.46 3.28 -21.50
CA VAL A 168 -16.36 3.21 -20.34
C VAL A 168 -16.46 4.58 -19.68
N GLN A 169 -17.67 5.13 -19.61
CA GLN A 169 -17.93 6.50 -19.15
C GLN A 169 -17.32 6.80 -17.77
N SER A 170 -17.37 5.85 -16.83
CA SER A 170 -16.85 6.05 -15.46
C SER A 170 -15.33 6.11 -15.38
N THR A 171 -14.61 5.57 -16.35
CA THR A 171 -13.13 5.50 -16.36
C THR A 171 -12.47 6.33 -17.45
N GLU A 172 -13.24 6.81 -18.43
CA GLU A 172 -12.76 7.50 -19.63
C GLU A 172 -11.80 8.65 -19.32
N LYS A 173 -12.17 9.52 -18.40
CA LYS A 173 -11.37 10.71 -18.05
C LYS A 173 -10.00 10.32 -17.49
N LEU A 174 -9.96 9.35 -16.58
CA LEU A 174 -8.72 8.90 -15.96
C LEU A 174 -7.85 8.13 -16.96
N ALA A 175 -8.47 7.26 -17.75
CA ALA A 175 -7.77 6.50 -18.79
C ALA A 175 -7.14 7.44 -19.84
N SER A 176 -7.87 8.47 -20.27
CA SER A 176 -7.37 9.47 -21.22
C SER A 176 -6.20 10.29 -20.64
N LYS A 177 -6.27 10.68 -19.36
CA LYS A 177 -5.15 11.36 -18.67
C LYS A 177 -3.89 10.49 -18.67
N LEU A 178 -4.03 9.23 -18.26
CA LEU A 178 -2.91 8.29 -18.17
C LEU A 178 -2.31 8.00 -19.55
N GLN A 179 -3.13 7.81 -20.58
CA GLN A 179 -2.63 7.58 -21.93
C GLN A 179 -1.90 8.81 -22.49
N ALA A 180 -2.38 10.02 -22.21
CA ALA A 180 -1.68 11.25 -22.58
C ALA A 180 -0.30 11.34 -21.89
N GLU A 181 -0.20 11.01 -20.60
CA GLU A 181 1.08 10.93 -19.89
C GLU A 181 2.02 9.87 -20.51
N GLN A 182 1.48 8.72 -20.92
CA GLN A 182 2.27 7.65 -21.55
C GLN A 182 2.86 8.11 -22.89
N ILE A 183 2.06 8.76 -23.74
CA ILE A 183 2.51 9.31 -25.03
C ILE A 183 3.56 10.40 -24.81
N GLN A 184 3.34 11.34 -23.88
CA GLN A 184 4.30 12.40 -23.59
C GLN A 184 5.65 11.84 -23.12
N LYS A 185 5.64 10.80 -22.29
CA LYS A 185 6.85 10.11 -21.84
C LYS A 185 7.59 9.44 -23.00
N LEU A 186 6.86 8.78 -23.92
CA LEU A 186 7.46 8.17 -25.11
C LEU A 186 8.15 9.22 -25.98
N LEU A 187 7.47 10.33 -26.26
CA LEU A 187 8.01 11.44 -27.05
C LEU A 187 9.26 12.07 -26.42
N SER A 188 9.32 12.19 -25.09
CA SER A 188 10.50 12.76 -24.40
C SER A 188 11.68 11.80 -24.28
N SER A 189 11.45 10.50 -24.46
CA SER A 189 12.46 9.45 -24.29
C SER A 189 13.18 9.03 -25.58
N ASN A 190 12.93 9.70 -26.72
CA ASN A 190 13.42 9.34 -28.07
C ASN A 190 13.14 7.90 -28.51
N HIS A 191 12.32 7.14 -27.77
CA HIS A 191 11.91 5.80 -28.16
C HIS A 191 10.71 5.90 -29.10
N SER A 192 10.97 5.70 -30.39
CA SER A 192 9.91 5.42 -31.35
C SER A 192 9.23 4.10 -30.94
N PRO A 193 7.89 4.00 -30.92
CA PRO A 193 7.24 2.72 -30.65
C PRO A 193 7.64 1.74 -31.76
N THR A 194 8.29 0.65 -31.38
CA THR A 194 8.53 -0.48 -32.28
C THR A 194 7.17 -1.04 -32.68
N ARG A 195 6.99 -1.15 -33.99
CA ARG A 195 5.75 -1.51 -34.67
C ARG A 195 5.42 -2.98 -34.55
#